data_AF-A0A9D5ERD3-F1
#
_entry.id   AF-A0A9D5ERD3-F1
#
_cell.length_a   1.000
_cell.length_b   1.000
_cell.length_c   1.000
_cell.angle_alpha   90.00
_cell.angle_beta   90.00
_cell.angle_gamma   90.00
#
_symmetry.space_group_name_H-M   'P 1'
#
loop_
_entity.id
_entity.type
_entity.pdbx_description
1 polymer ?
#
loop_
_entity_poly.entity_id
_entity_poly.type
_entity_poly.pdbx_seq_one_letter_code
_entity_poly.pdbx_strand_id
1 'polypeptide(L)'
;MRKRIAVGLTALTAGFVFLFGATGQAVAQKDKAKEPAKAVAGPPKFLYGHDLRVRPGGETDWVKANKIGIEVFEVQDEGVPAIVAISETGSIAVIPKVTPGEKKTCDWLTAHDMSVRKAGEAVFSSKTKKFGVELFRDNGSNRLLYVSETASLAFSAIPAGLVNNKGPKWHHALEPKVRAPAQAGFENAKRVGLEIFKDENTGGLIYITDIGAIAAAAAPASPPEPNKIAPPKTEYGLVLKVRAAGETDFTETTKRIGVEVFSDPNANNQLLYITEAGYVAVAPKPATFNAEQKGVTWKGAMALKARKGGVKGFEAAAKYGIEVFEDNRTGHLIFISDTGSISVLPK
;
A
#
# COMPACT_ATOMS: atom_id res chain seq x y z
N MET A 1 2.51 -41.99 -46.19
CA MET A 1 2.32 -40.73 -46.94
C MET A 1 1.50 -39.77 -46.10
N ARG A 2 2.12 -38.78 -45.44
CA ARG A 2 1.43 -37.77 -44.62
C ARG A 2 1.56 -36.41 -45.28
N LYS A 3 0.42 -35.86 -45.74
CA LYS A 3 0.31 -34.53 -46.36
C LYS A 3 0.40 -33.45 -45.28
N ARG A 4 1.33 -32.51 -45.44
CA ARG A 4 1.40 -31.27 -44.65
C ARG A 4 0.56 -30.22 -45.38
N ILE A 5 -0.40 -29.61 -44.69
CA ILE A 5 -1.14 -28.45 -45.17
C ILE A 5 -0.51 -27.23 -44.51
N ALA A 6 0.06 -26.35 -45.33
CA ALA A 6 0.50 -25.02 -44.92
C ALA A 6 -0.69 -24.07 -45.01
N VAL A 7 -1.05 -23.44 -43.89
CA VAL A 7 -2.05 -22.36 -43.85
C VAL A 7 -1.28 -21.06 -43.72
N GLY A 8 -1.43 -20.20 -44.73
CA GLY A 8 -0.85 -18.87 -44.78
C GLY A 8 -1.50 -17.94 -43.76
N LEU A 9 -0.66 -17.23 -43.01
CA LEU A 9 -1.07 -16.22 -42.04
C LEU A 9 -1.00 -14.85 -42.71
N THR A 10 -2.16 -14.27 -43.02
CA THR A 10 -2.29 -12.91 -43.54
C THR A 10 -2.17 -11.93 -42.37
N ALA A 11 -1.09 -11.15 -42.33
CA ALA A 11 -0.89 -10.12 -41.33
C ALA A 11 -1.78 -8.91 -41.62
N LEU A 12 -2.75 -8.64 -40.74
CA LEU A 12 -3.57 -7.43 -40.75
C LEU A 12 -3.02 -6.47 -39.70
N THR A 13 -2.12 -5.58 -40.11
CA THR A 13 -1.61 -4.47 -39.27
C THR A 13 -2.65 -3.37 -39.20
N ALA A 14 -3.52 -3.43 -38.19
CA ALA A 14 -4.36 -2.30 -37.81
C ALA A 14 -3.50 -1.25 -37.08
N GLY A 15 -3.40 -0.06 -37.66
CA GLY A 15 -2.69 1.08 -37.09
C GLY A 15 -3.40 1.61 -35.85
N PHE A 16 -2.86 1.29 -34.67
CA PHE A 16 -3.24 1.93 -33.41
C PHE A 16 -2.48 3.26 -33.29
N VAL A 17 -3.18 4.37 -33.44
CA VAL A 17 -2.65 5.71 -33.15
C VAL A 17 -2.64 5.88 -31.63
N PHE A 18 -1.48 5.68 -31.01
CA PHE A 18 -1.25 6.10 -29.63
C PHE A 18 -1.06 7.61 -29.60
N LEU A 19 -2.11 8.34 -29.20
CA LEU A 19 -2.00 9.72 -28.74
C LEU A 19 -1.22 9.71 -27.41
N PHE A 20 0.10 9.88 -27.49
CA PHE A 20 0.95 10.12 -26.34
C PHE A 20 0.62 11.53 -25.79
N GLY A 21 -0.29 11.60 -24.82
CA GLY A 21 -0.47 12.79 -24.01
C GLY A 21 0.84 13.13 -23.31
N ALA A 22 1.27 14.39 -23.39
CA ALA A 22 2.52 14.87 -22.81
C ALA A 22 2.62 14.45 -21.33
N THR A 23 3.53 13.51 -21.04
CA THR A 23 3.78 13.05 -19.68
C THR A 23 4.45 14.18 -18.91
N GLY A 24 3.70 14.78 -17.97
CA GLY A 24 4.23 15.82 -17.10
C GLY A 24 5.48 15.33 -16.35
N GLN A 25 6.53 16.15 -16.37
CA GLN A 25 7.71 15.94 -15.53
C GLN A 25 7.27 15.86 -14.06
N ALA A 26 7.91 14.96 -13.29
CA ALA A 26 7.70 14.88 -11.85
C ALA A 26 7.96 16.26 -11.23
N VAL A 27 6.98 16.78 -10.51
CA VAL A 27 7.07 18.13 -9.93
C VAL A 27 7.90 18.03 -8.65
N ALA A 28 9.00 18.78 -8.61
CA ALA A 28 9.87 18.84 -7.45
C ALA A 28 9.09 19.32 -6.21
N GLN A 29 9.37 18.69 -5.06
CA GLN A 29 8.89 19.14 -3.76
C GLN A 29 9.25 20.62 -3.58
N LYS A 30 8.24 21.48 -3.36
CA LYS A 30 8.52 22.85 -2.96
C LYS A 30 9.08 22.79 -1.54
N ASP A 31 10.40 22.90 -1.42
CA ASP A 31 11.04 23.13 -0.13
C ASP A 31 10.40 24.41 0.43
N LYS A 32 9.64 24.30 1.53
CA LYS A 32 8.99 25.46 2.13
C LYS A 32 10.09 26.50 2.42
N ALA A 33 9.90 27.72 1.90
CA ALA A 33 10.63 28.88 2.39
C ALA A 33 10.51 28.90 3.91
N LYS A 34 11.60 29.23 4.62
CA LYS A 34 11.76 29.23 6.09
C LYS A 34 10.57 29.88 6.83
N GLU A 35 9.45 29.19 6.94
CA GLU A 35 8.39 29.53 7.87
C GLU A 35 8.92 29.25 9.28
N PRO A 36 8.66 30.14 10.26
CA PRO A 36 9.04 29.88 11.63
C PRO A 36 8.44 28.54 12.06
N ALA A 37 9.28 27.66 12.61
CA ALA A 37 8.87 26.33 13.02
C ALA A 37 7.65 26.45 13.95
N LYS A 38 6.48 26.00 13.47
CA LYS A 38 5.34 25.77 14.37
C LYS A 38 5.83 24.85 15.49
N ALA A 39 5.30 25.07 16.70
CA ALA A 39 5.64 24.28 17.89
C ALA A 39 5.80 22.81 17.50
N VAL A 40 7.01 22.29 17.67
CA VAL A 40 7.38 20.94 17.23
C VAL A 40 6.43 19.99 17.93
N ALA A 41 5.58 19.32 17.16
CA ALA A 41 4.72 18.27 17.69
C ALA A 41 5.59 17.30 18.49
N GLY A 42 5.11 16.89 19.67
CA GLY A 42 5.84 15.96 20.52
C GLY A 42 6.18 14.65 19.79
N PRO A 43 7.16 13.87 20.30
CA PRO A 43 7.46 12.57 19.71
C PRO A 43 6.21 11.68 19.69
N PRO A 44 6.05 10.79 18.69
CA PRO A 44 4.93 9.87 18.66
C PRO A 44 4.81 9.08 19.96
N LYS A 45 3.57 8.95 20.46
CA LYS A 45 3.30 8.22 21.70
C LYS A 45 3.07 6.75 21.38
N PHE A 46 3.92 5.88 21.94
CA PHE A 46 3.69 4.43 21.88
C PHE A 46 2.39 4.08 22.62
N LEU A 47 1.53 3.26 21.99
CA LEU A 47 0.25 2.85 22.53
C LEU A 47 0.25 1.40 23.02
N TYR A 48 0.69 0.47 22.16
CA TYR A 48 0.78 -0.97 22.38
C TYR A 48 1.51 -1.66 21.22
N GLY A 49 1.76 -2.96 21.36
CA GLY A 49 2.32 -3.79 20.31
C GLY A 49 1.76 -5.21 20.30
N HIS A 50 2.02 -5.92 19.22
CA HIS A 50 1.55 -7.28 18.96
C HIS A 50 2.68 -8.18 18.47
N ASP A 51 2.58 -9.46 18.81
CA ASP A 51 3.38 -10.56 18.28
C ASP A 51 2.45 -11.50 17.53
N LEU A 52 2.18 -11.21 16.26
CA LEU A 52 1.17 -11.94 15.47
C LEU A 52 1.82 -13.08 14.71
N ARG A 53 1.13 -14.22 14.63
CA ARG A 53 1.57 -15.37 13.83
C ARG A 53 0.94 -15.29 12.45
N VAL A 54 1.75 -15.36 11.41
CA VAL A 54 1.30 -15.31 10.02
C VAL A 54 1.86 -16.49 9.26
N ARG A 55 0.97 -17.31 8.68
CA ARG A 55 1.38 -18.48 7.91
C ARG A 55 1.87 -18.09 6.51
N PRO A 56 2.87 -18.80 5.99
CA PRO A 56 3.25 -18.65 4.60
C PRO A 56 2.11 -19.05 3.66
N GLY A 57 2.09 -18.48 2.45
CA GLY A 57 1.04 -18.78 1.47
C GLY A 57 1.01 -20.27 1.09
N GLY A 58 -0.17 -20.88 1.17
CA GLY A 58 -0.40 -22.30 0.95
C GLY A 58 -0.13 -23.19 2.16
N GLU A 59 0.32 -22.64 3.29
CA GLU A 59 0.56 -23.38 4.52
C GLU A 59 -0.61 -23.27 5.51
N THR A 60 -1.04 -24.41 6.03
CA THR A 60 -2.11 -24.48 7.03
C THR A 60 -1.58 -24.68 8.45
N ASP A 61 -0.36 -25.19 8.58
CA ASP A 61 0.28 -25.53 9.86
C ASP A 61 0.86 -24.30 10.57
N TRP A 62 0.40 -24.07 11.80
CA TRP A 62 0.85 -22.99 12.68
C TRP A 62 2.31 -23.12 13.13
N VAL A 63 2.91 -24.31 13.06
CA VAL A 63 4.34 -24.50 13.38
C VAL A 63 5.22 -23.76 12.37
N LYS A 64 4.74 -23.59 11.13
CA LYS A 64 5.45 -22.85 10.06
C LYS A 64 5.14 -21.35 10.07
N ALA A 65 4.27 -20.88 10.94
CA ALA A 65 3.89 -19.47 10.99
C ALA A 65 5.06 -18.61 11.49
N ASN A 66 5.34 -17.54 10.77
CA ASN A 66 6.30 -16.53 11.20
C ASN A 66 5.66 -15.67 12.28
N LYS A 67 6.44 -15.31 13.29
CA LYS A 67 6.02 -14.32 14.28
C LYS A 67 6.45 -12.94 13.83
N ILE A 68 5.50 -12.04 13.66
CA ILE A 68 5.69 -10.68 13.16
C ILE A 68 5.42 -9.70 14.31
N GLY A 69 6.42 -8.90 14.65
CA GLY A 69 6.26 -7.79 15.59
C GLY A 69 5.59 -6.58 14.93
N ILE A 70 4.59 -6.01 15.61
CA ILE A 70 3.88 -4.80 15.17
C ILE A 70 3.77 -3.85 16.36
N GLU A 71 4.10 -2.58 16.17
CA GLU A 71 3.97 -1.56 17.19
C GLU A 71 3.01 -0.46 16.72
N VAL A 72 2.22 0.08 17.64
CA VAL A 72 1.18 1.06 17.33
C VAL A 72 1.47 2.36 18.08
N PHE A 73 1.47 3.46 17.34
CA PHE A 73 1.81 4.80 17.81
C PHE A 73 0.71 5.81 17.49
N GLU A 74 0.53 6.78 18.38
CA GLU A 74 -0.29 7.97 18.15
C GLU A 74 0.60 9.13 17.71
N VAL A 75 0.27 9.73 16.57
CA VAL A 75 0.89 10.97 16.11
C VAL A 75 0.40 12.12 16.99
N GLN A 76 1.34 12.84 17.63
CA GLN A 76 1.01 13.94 18.56
C GLN A 76 0.78 15.28 17.84
N ASP A 77 1.04 15.36 16.54
CA ASP A 77 0.74 16.55 15.74
C ASP A 77 -0.77 16.66 15.49
N GLU A 78 -1.40 17.70 16.02
CA GLU A 78 -2.84 17.97 15.82
C GLU A 78 -3.19 18.23 14.35
N GLY A 79 -2.23 18.68 13.53
CA GLY A 79 -2.40 18.82 12.08
C GLY A 79 -2.41 17.49 11.33
N VAL A 80 -2.03 16.40 12.00
CA VAL A 80 -1.92 15.03 11.49
C VAL A 80 -2.52 14.04 12.52
N PRO A 81 -3.83 14.12 12.80
CA PRO A 81 -4.45 13.29 13.83
C PRO A 81 -4.57 11.84 13.35
N ALA A 82 -3.55 11.03 13.60
CA ALA A 82 -3.45 9.67 13.10
C ALA A 82 -2.93 8.67 14.16
N ILE A 83 -3.28 7.40 13.96
CA ILE A 83 -2.57 6.26 14.54
C ILE A 83 -1.79 5.56 13.42
N VAL A 84 -0.53 5.21 13.70
CA VAL A 84 0.35 4.47 12.79
C VAL A 84 0.69 3.13 13.43
N ALA A 85 0.37 2.03 12.76
CA ALA A 85 0.94 0.72 13.03
C ALA A 85 2.18 0.53 12.15
N ILE A 86 3.27 0.01 12.72
CA ILE A 86 4.51 -0.30 12.00
C ILE A 86 4.98 -1.71 12.33
N SER A 87 5.36 -2.49 11.32
CA SER A 87 5.89 -3.83 11.50
C SER A 87 7.41 -3.84 11.70
N GLU A 88 7.94 -4.99 12.12
CA GLU A 88 9.38 -5.26 12.25
C GLU A 88 10.20 -5.10 10.95
N THR A 89 9.55 -4.93 9.81
CA THR A 89 10.21 -4.68 8.51
C THR A 89 10.07 -3.23 8.06
N GLY A 90 9.41 -2.38 8.85
CA GLY A 90 9.14 -0.98 8.52
C GLY A 90 7.88 -0.77 7.67
N SER A 91 7.06 -1.82 7.46
CA SER A 91 5.78 -1.63 6.78
C SER A 91 4.79 -0.91 7.68
N ILE A 92 4.04 0.04 7.11
CA ILE A 92 3.13 0.92 7.85
C ILE A 92 1.68 0.77 7.41
N ALA A 93 0.77 0.90 8.36
CA ALA A 93 -0.66 1.12 8.12
C ALA A 93 -1.15 2.27 9.00
N VAL A 94 -2.00 3.13 8.44
CA VAL A 94 -2.46 4.36 9.11
C VAL A 94 -3.97 4.43 9.15
N ILE A 95 -4.50 4.93 10.26
CA ILE A 95 -5.93 5.24 10.44
C ILE A 95 -6.08 6.63 11.09
N PRO A 96 -7.28 7.25 11.01
CA PRO A 96 -7.56 8.44 11.80
C PRO A 96 -7.30 8.18 13.29
N LYS A 97 -6.89 9.22 14.02
CA LYS A 97 -6.74 9.14 15.48
C LYS A 97 -8.05 8.67 16.10
N VAL A 98 -7.95 7.62 16.90
CA VAL A 98 -9.04 7.09 17.72
C VAL A 98 -8.55 6.97 19.16
N THR A 99 -9.48 6.94 20.11
CA THR A 99 -9.12 6.59 21.50
C THR A 99 -8.86 5.09 21.54
N PRO A 100 -7.68 4.63 22.00
CA PRO A 100 -7.41 3.20 22.07
C PRO A 100 -8.39 2.50 23.01
N GLY A 101 -8.87 1.32 22.62
CA GLY A 101 -9.68 0.45 23.47
C GLY A 101 -8.91 -0.04 24.69
N GLU A 102 -9.64 -0.44 25.73
CA GLU A 102 -9.06 -1.00 26.96
C GLU A 102 -8.31 -2.31 26.69
N LYS A 103 -8.89 -3.17 25.84
CA LYS A 103 -8.28 -4.43 25.41
C LYS A 103 -7.31 -4.15 24.26
N LYS A 104 -6.01 -4.18 24.55
CA LYS A 104 -4.93 -3.93 23.57
C LYS A 104 -4.35 -5.23 23.00
N THR A 105 -5.23 -6.13 22.57
CA THR A 105 -4.85 -7.44 21.99
C THR A 105 -5.52 -7.65 20.65
N CYS A 106 -4.95 -8.53 19.83
CA CYS A 106 -5.57 -9.00 18.60
C CYS A 106 -6.28 -10.33 18.81
N ASP A 107 -7.49 -10.45 18.27
CA ASP A 107 -8.17 -11.74 18.12
C ASP A 107 -8.02 -12.18 16.66
N TRP A 108 -7.46 -13.36 16.41
CA TRP A 108 -7.37 -13.93 15.07
C TRP A 108 -8.77 -14.29 14.56
N LEU A 109 -9.06 -13.96 13.29
CA LEU A 109 -10.37 -14.21 12.69
C LEU A 109 -10.30 -15.29 11.61
N THR A 110 -9.45 -15.09 10.59
CA THR A 110 -9.36 -15.96 9.43
C THR A 110 -8.05 -15.73 8.67
N ALA A 111 -7.86 -16.47 7.57
CA ALA A 111 -6.66 -16.42 6.75
C ALA A 111 -6.99 -16.54 5.27
N HIS A 112 -6.16 -15.92 4.45
CA HIS A 112 -6.29 -15.86 3.00
C HIS A 112 -5.00 -16.31 2.33
N ASP A 113 -5.13 -17.21 1.36
CA ASP A 113 -4.07 -17.52 0.40
C ASP A 113 -4.31 -16.73 -0.87
N MET A 114 -3.48 -15.71 -1.11
CA MET A 114 -3.61 -14.84 -2.27
C MET A 114 -2.57 -15.20 -3.31
N SER A 115 -3.01 -15.79 -4.42
CA SER A 115 -2.16 -16.01 -5.59
C SER A 115 -1.89 -14.69 -6.27
N VAL A 116 -0.62 -14.33 -6.48
CA VAL A 116 -0.23 -13.06 -7.08
C VAL A 116 0.68 -13.28 -8.27
N ARG A 117 0.21 -12.83 -9.43
CA ARG A 117 0.97 -12.90 -10.68
C ARG A 117 2.04 -11.81 -10.70
N LYS A 118 3.20 -12.16 -11.26
CA LYS A 118 4.18 -11.14 -11.63
C LYS A 118 3.69 -10.39 -12.87
N ALA A 119 4.16 -9.17 -13.07
CA ALA A 119 3.88 -8.46 -14.31
C ALA A 119 4.29 -9.29 -15.54
N GLY A 120 3.40 -9.38 -16.53
CA GLY A 120 3.54 -10.17 -17.75
C GLY A 120 3.05 -11.62 -17.64
N GLU A 121 2.68 -12.10 -16.45
CA GLU A 121 2.11 -13.43 -16.27
C GLU A 121 0.61 -13.41 -16.63
N ALA A 122 0.24 -14.02 -17.75
CA ALA A 122 -1.12 -13.95 -18.28
C ALA A 122 -2.15 -14.76 -17.47
N VAL A 123 -1.75 -15.91 -16.91
CA VAL A 123 -2.65 -16.87 -16.25
C VAL A 123 -2.05 -17.36 -14.94
N PHE A 124 -2.92 -17.62 -13.96
CA PHE A 124 -2.52 -18.33 -12.75
C PHE A 124 -2.02 -19.74 -13.11
N SER A 125 -0.90 -20.14 -12.51
CA SER A 125 -0.29 -21.45 -12.66
C SER A 125 0.09 -22.01 -11.30
N SER A 126 0.53 -23.27 -11.25
CA SER A 126 1.10 -23.85 -10.02
C SER A 126 2.39 -23.16 -9.56
N LYS A 127 3.01 -22.33 -10.40
CA LYS A 127 4.20 -21.53 -10.08
C LYS A 127 3.87 -20.12 -9.61
N THR A 128 2.61 -19.68 -9.74
CA THR A 128 2.21 -18.36 -9.26
C THR A 128 2.40 -18.31 -7.75
N LYS A 129 3.11 -17.29 -7.27
CA LYS A 129 3.41 -17.14 -5.85
C LYS A 129 2.10 -16.94 -5.09
N LYS A 130 1.93 -17.69 -3.99
CA LYS A 130 0.89 -17.43 -3.00
C LYS A 130 1.48 -16.71 -1.81
N PHE A 131 0.80 -15.67 -1.35
CA PHE A 131 1.07 -14.98 -0.11
C PHE A 131 0.00 -15.33 0.92
N GLY A 132 0.43 -15.69 2.12
CA GLY A 132 -0.47 -15.86 3.25
C GLY A 132 -0.79 -14.50 3.85
N VAL A 133 -2.07 -14.21 4.08
CA VAL A 133 -2.55 -12.99 4.71
C VAL A 133 -3.51 -13.36 5.83
N GLU A 134 -3.13 -13.09 7.07
CA GLU A 134 -3.99 -13.33 8.23
C GLU A 134 -4.80 -12.08 8.56
N LEU A 135 -6.05 -12.27 8.99
CA LEU A 135 -6.95 -11.21 9.40
C LEU A 135 -7.18 -11.27 10.92
N PHE A 136 -6.92 -10.15 11.58
CA PHE A 136 -7.12 -9.99 13.02
C PHE A 136 -8.13 -8.88 13.30
N ARG A 137 -8.85 -9.00 14.42
CA ARG A 137 -9.51 -7.87 15.07
C ARG A 137 -8.53 -7.27 16.07
N ASP A 138 -8.03 -6.07 15.77
CA ASP A 138 -7.27 -5.30 16.74
C ASP A 138 -8.22 -4.54 17.67
N ASN A 139 -8.34 -5.02 18.90
CA ASN A 139 -9.22 -4.42 19.89
C ASN A 139 -8.69 -3.07 20.41
N GLY A 140 -7.39 -2.80 20.22
CA GLY A 140 -6.77 -1.54 20.62
C GLY A 140 -7.21 -0.39 19.72
N SER A 141 -7.22 -0.58 18.40
CA SER A 141 -7.72 0.44 17.45
C SER A 141 -9.20 0.30 17.11
N ASN A 142 -9.84 -0.80 17.50
CA ASN A 142 -11.18 -1.20 17.06
C ASN A 142 -11.29 -1.24 15.52
N ARG A 143 -10.28 -1.84 14.88
CA ARG A 143 -10.20 -2.06 13.44
C ARG A 143 -9.92 -3.51 13.11
N LEU A 144 -10.12 -3.86 11.85
CA LEU A 144 -9.54 -5.06 11.28
C LEU A 144 -8.10 -4.77 10.86
N LEU A 145 -7.20 -5.69 11.14
CA LEU A 145 -5.79 -5.62 10.77
C LEU A 145 -5.44 -6.84 9.90
N TYR A 146 -5.16 -6.60 8.63
CA TYR A 146 -4.57 -7.59 7.73
C TYR A 146 -3.05 -7.58 7.88
N VAL A 147 -2.45 -8.76 7.92
CA VAL A 147 -0.99 -8.94 8.00
C VAL A 147 -0.55 -10.00 7.01
N SER A 148 0.26 -9.58 6.04
CA SER A 148 0.87 -10.45 5.04
C SER A 148 2.09 -11.20 5.60
N GLU A 149 2.44 -12.35 5.04
CA GLU A 149 3.64 -13.13 5.39
C GLU A 149 4.95 -12.33 5.25
N THR A 150 4.91 -11.23 4.49
CA THR A 150 6.01 -10.27 4.29
C THR A 150 6.04 -9.14 5.33
N ALA A 151 5.20 -9.25 6.36
CA ALA A 151 4.96 -8.22 7.37
C ALA A 151 4.37 -6.90 6.84
N SER A 152 3.75 -6.94 5.66
CA SER A 152 2.94 -5.83 5.16
C SER A 152 1.60 -5.73 5.90
N LEU A 153 1.18 -4.50 6.20
CA LEU A 153 0.04 -4.19 7.06
C LEU A 153 -1.05 -3.44 6.31
N ALA A 154 -2.31 -3.74 6.61
CA ALA A 154 -3.43 -2.89 6.19
C ALA A 154 -4.54 -2.86 7.25
N PHE A 155 -5.02 -1.67 7.60
CA PHE A 155 -6.22 -1.52 8.42
C PHE A 155 -7.48 -1.48 7.55
N SER A 156 -8.59 -1.96 8.11
CA SER A 156 -9.92 -1.78 7.53
C SER A 156 -10.98 -1.55 8.62
N ALA A 157 -12.10 -0.98 8.24
CA ALA A 157 -13.26 -0.85 9.11
C ALA A 157 -13.84 -2.24 9.44
N ILE A 158 -14.45 -2.37 10.62
CA ILE A 158 -15.21 -3.56 11.00
C ILE A 158 -16.61 -3.43 10.40
N PRO A 159 -17.02 -4.29 9.45
CA PRO A 159 -18.36 -4.25 8.88
C PRO A 159 -19.39 -4.84 9.86
N ALA A 160 -20.63 -4.40 9.77
CA ALA A 160 -21.72 -4.90 10.63
C ALA A 160 -21.99 -6.41 10.42
N GLY A 161 -21.76 -6.93 9.22
CA GLY A 161 -21.99 -8.33 8.85
C GLY A 161 -20.71 -9.19 8.82
N LEU A 162 -19.72 -8.89 9.66
CA LEU A 162 -18.47 -9.63 9.70
C LEU A 162 -18.72 -11.13 9.94
N VAL A 163 -18.21 -11.97 9.03
CA VAL A 163 -18.11 -13.43 9.21
C VAL A 163 -16.63 -13.83 9.17
N ASN A 164 -16.28 -15.11 9.34
CA ASN A 164 -14.87 -15.54 9.37
C ASN A 164 -14.60 -16.90 8.67
N ASN A 165 -15.57 -17.41 7.93
CA ASN A 165 -15.55 -18.74 7.32
C ASN A 165 -15.56 -18.72 5.79
N LYS A 166 -15.40 -17.55 5.16
CA LYS A 166 -15.35 -17.41 3.70
C LYS A 166 -13.92 -17.17 3.24
N GLY A 167 -13.60 -17.58 2.03
CA GLY A 167 -12.31 -17.31 1.39
C GLY A 167 -12.33 -16.01 0.58
N PRO A 168 -11.15 -15.52 0.16
CA PRO A 168 -11.05 -14.40 -0.74
C PRO A 168 -11.50 -14.84 -2.14
N LYS A 169 -12.18 -13.95 -2.88
CA LYS A 169 -12.49 -14.16 -4.29
C LYS A 169 -11.67 -13.21 -5.14
N TRP A 170 -11.05 -13.73 -6.18
CA TRP A 170 -10.38 -12.88 -7.16
C TRP A 170 -11.37 -11.89 -7.77
N HIS A 171 -10.99 -10.61 -7.83
CA HIS A 171 -11.84 -9.51 -8.28
C HIS A 171 -11.39 -8.99 -9.65
N HIS A 172 -10.13 -8.55 -9.76
CA HIS A 172 -9.46 -8.23 -11.03
C HIS A 172 -7.95 -8.12 -10.81
N ALA A 173 -7.20 -7.75 -11.83
CA ALA A 173 -5.76 -7.52 -11.76
C ALA A 173 -5.34 -6.29 -12.58
N LEU A 174 -4.24 -5.67 -12.18
CA LEU A 174 -3.66 -4.49 -12.82
C LEU A 174 -2.13 -4.68 -12.96
N GLU A 175 -1.53 -4.01 -13.94
CA GLU A 175 -0.07 -3.94 -14.10
C GLU A 175 0.40 -2.47 -14.18
N PRO A 176 0.28 -1.70 -13.10
CA PRO A 176 0.77 -0.33 -13.06
C PRO A 176 2.28 -0.25 -13.33
N LYS A 177 2.69 0.78 -14.07
CA LYS A 177 4.09 1.09 -14.34
C LYS A 177 4.56 2.20 -13.40
N VAL A 178 5.57 1.95 -12.58
CA VAL A 178 6.06 2.91 -11.60
C VAL A 178 7.44 3.44 -12.01
N ARG A 179 7.58 4.77 -12.06
CA ARG A 179 8.84 5.43 -12.39
C ARG A 179 9.73 5.56 -11.15
N ALA A 180 11.04 5.38 -11.35
CA ALA A 180 12.04 5.78 -10.36
C ALA A 180 12.17 7.31 -10.28
N PRO A 181 12.71 7.90 -9.20
CA PRO A 181 12.80 9.35 -8.99
C PRO A 181 13.38 10.16 -10.15
N ALA A 182 14.37 9.62 -10.84
CA ALA A 182 15.06 10.29 -11.94
C ALA A 182 14.48 9.96 -13.33
N GLN A 183 13.48 9.10 -13.40
CA GLN A 183 12.96 8.58 -14.66
C GLN A 183 11.86 9.49 -15.22
N ALA A 184 12.04 10.00 -16.43
CA ALA A 184 11.09 10.93 -17.05
C ALA A 184 9.84 10.25 -17.64
N GLY A 185 10.01 9.13 -18.34
CA GLY A 185 8.95 8.41 -19.08
C GLY A 185 8.66 6.99 -18.57
N PHE A 186 7.72 6.28 -19.20
CA PHE A 186 7.24 4.95 -18.78
C PHE A 186 7.82 3.78 -19.59
N GLU A 187 8.71 4.04 -20.53
CA GLU A 187 9.27 3.05 -21.46
C GLU A 187 9.99 1.95 -20.69
N ASN A 188 10.80 2.35 -19.71
CA ASN A 188 11.60 1.47 -18.85
C ASN A 188 11.09 1.42 -17.40
N ALA A 189 9.86 1.89 -17.15
CA ALA A 189 9.30 1.92 -15.80
C ALA A 189 9.01 0.50 -15.32
N LYS A 190 9.27 0.25 -14.03
CA LYS A 190 9.02 -1.06 -13.42
C LYS A 190 7.52 -1.35 -13.49
N ARG A 191 7.15 -2.51 -14.05
CA ARG A 191 5.78 -3.02 -13.94
C ARG A 191 5.63 -3.73 -12.61
N VAL A 192 4.55 -3.44 -11.90
CA VAL A 192 4.21 -4.10 -10.65
C VAL A 192 3.01 -5.00 -10.91
N GLY A 193 3.13 -6.31 -10.64
CA GLY A 193 1.95 -7.18 -10.63
C GLY A 193 1.07 -6.81 -9.44
N LEU A 194 -0.21 -6.53 -9.67
CA LEU A 194 -1.18 -6.16 -8.64
C LEU A 194 -2.45 -6.97 -8.81
N GLU A 195 -2.74 -7.83 -7.84
CA GLU A 195 -3.99 -8.57 -7.77
C GLU A 195 -4.93 -7.95 -6.75
N ILE A 196 -6.22 -7.99 -7.06
CA ILE A 196 -7.27 -7.47 -6.20
C ILE A 196 -8.20 -8.63 -5.85
N PHE A 197 -8.40 -8.84 -4.56
CA PHE A 197 -9.31 -9.85 -4.03
C PHE A 197 -10.44 -9.18 -3.25
N LYS A 198 -11.67 -9.67 -3.41
CA LYS A 198 -12.77 -9.36 -2.50
C LYS A 198 -12.70 -10.33 -1.33
N ASP A 199 -12.55 -9.78 -0.13
CA ASP A 199 -12.69 -10.58 1.09
C ASP A 199 -14.18 -10.73 1.40
N GLU A 200 -14.73 -11.91 1.15
CA GLU A 200 -16.14 -12.19 1.35
C GLU A 200 -16.55 -12.19 2.83
N ASN A 201 -15.60 -12.20 3.77
CA ASN A 201 -15.85 -12.04 5.20
C ASN A 201 -16.17 -10.61 5.59
N THR A 202 -15.50 -9.65 4.94
CA THR A 202 -15.59 -8.24 5.28
C THR A 202 -16.37 -7.42 4.25
N GLY A 203 -16.53 -7.96 3.04
CA GLY A 203 -17.08 -7.26 1.90
C GLY A 203 -16.13 -6.23 1.28
N GLY A 204 -14.92 -6.06 1.83
CA GLY A 204 -13.89 -5.14 1.31
C GLY A 204 -13.03 -5.75 0.21
N LEU A 205 -12.18 -4.92 -0.37
CA LEU A 205 -11.11 -5.34 -1.27
C LEU A 205 -9.77 -5.39 -0.53
N ILE A 206 -8.94 -6.33 -0.95
CA ILE A 206 -7.53 -6.46 -0.57
C ILE A 206 -6.73 -6.39 -1.86
N TYR A 207 -5.96 -5.31 -1.97
CA TYR A 207 -4.96 -5.10 -3.01
C TYR A 207 -3.66 -5.76 -2.55
N ILE A 208 -3.02 -6.56 -3.41
CA ILE A 208 -1.76 -7.21 -3.08
C ILE A 208 -0.80 -7.20 -4.28
N THR A 209 0.42 -6.72 -4.06
CA THR A 209 1.45 -6.66 -5.11
C THR A 209 2.29 -7.93 -5.17
N ASP A 210 3.05 -8.10 -6.25
CA ASP A 210 3.96 -9.23 -6.50
C ASP A 210 5.13 -9.35 -5.50
N ILE A 211 5.31 -8.37 -4.61
CA ILE A 211 6.19 -8.42 -3.43
C ILE A 211 5.46 -8.76 -2.12
N GLY A 212 4.15 -9.01 -2.18
CA GLY A 212 3.31 -9.30 -1.02
C GLY A 212 2.91 -8.07 -0.20
N ALA A 213 3.07 -6.85 -0.72
CA ALA A 213 2.61 -5.64 -0.05
C ALA A 213 1.10 -5.51 -0.22
N ILE A 214 0.39 -5.17 0.87
CA ILE A 214 -1.07 -5.16 0.91
C ILE A 214 -1.65 -3.78 1.22
N ALA A 215 -2.85 -3.53 0.71
CA ALA A 215 -3.71 -2.42 1.11
C ALA A 215 -5.17 -2.89 1.12
N ALA A 216 -6.00 -2.27 1.95
CA ALA A 216 -7.43 -2.58 2.05
C ALA A 216 -8.27 -1.38 1.62
N ALA A 217 -9.42 -1.64 0.99
CA ALA A 217 -10.35 -0.61 0.59
C ALA A 217 -11.80 -1.11 0.57
N ALA A 218 -12.76 -0.21 0.40
CA ALA A 218 -14.15 -0.58 0.19
C ALA A 218 -14.33 -1.26 -1.18
N ALA A 219 -15.23 -2.23 -1.29
CA ALA A 219 -15.57 -2.80 -2.60
C ALA A 219 -16.64 -1.98 -3.31
N PRO A 220 -16.66 -1.98 -4.66
CA PRO A 220 -17.85 -1.58 -5.41
C PRO A 220 -19.02 -2.53 -5.12
N ALA A 221 -20.24 -2.07 -5.40
CA ALA A 221 -21.45 -2.86 -5.20
C ALA A 221 -21.43 -4.18 -6.01
N SER A 222 -20.85 -4.12 -7.22
CA SER A 222 -20.72 -5.26 -8.13
C SER A 222 -19.27 -5.42 -8.57
N PRO A 223 -18.78 -6.67 -8.72
CA PRO A 223 -17.46 -6.90 -9.30
C PRO A 223 -17.44 -6.49 -10.79
N PRO A 224 -16.26 -6.16 -11.35
CA PRO A 224 -16.12 -5.89 -12.77
C PRO A 224 -16.43 -7.14 -13.60
N GLU A 225 -16.93 -6.94 -14.81
CA GLU A 225 -17.08 -8.05 -15.76
C GLU A 225 -15.69 -8.55 -16.20
N PRO A 226 -15.37 -9.85 -16.10
CA PRO A 226 -14.02 -10.36 -16.37
C PRO A 226 -13.44 -10.03 -17.76
N ASN A 227 -14.30 -9.86 -18.75
CA ASN A 227 -13.93 -9.50 -20.14
C ASN A 227 -13.92 -7.98 -20.41
N LYS A 228 -14.17 -7.15 -19.39
CA LYS A 228 -14.20 -5.68 -19.49
C LYS A 228 -13.34 -5.00 -18.41
N ILE A 229 -12.33 -5.70 -17.90
CA ILE A 229 -11.38 -5.11 -16.94
C ILE A 229 -10.60 -4.00 -17.64
N ALA A 230 -10.74 -2.77 -17.15
CA ALA A 230 -10.01 -1.62 -17.65
C ALA A 230 -8.59 -1.58 -17.04
N PRO A 231 -7.57 -1.13 -17.80
CA PRO A 231 -6.24 -0.91 -17.25
C PRO A 231 -6.27 0.22 -16.19
N PRO A 232 -5.29 0.26 -15.26
CA PRO A 232 -5.18 1.38 -14.34
C PRO A 232 -4.93 2.67 -15.14
N LYS A 233 -5.63 3.75 -14.77
CA LYS A 233 -5.45 5.05 -15.40
C LYS A 233 -4.40 5.83 -14.61
N THR A 234 -3.27 6.14 -15.24
CA THR A 234 -2.26 7.02 -14.63
C THR A 234 -2.84 8.41 -14.39
N GLU A 235 -2.73 8.91 -13.16
CA GLU A 235 -3.17 10.26 -12.80
C GLU A 235 -1.96 11.20 -12.78
N TYR A 236 -0.92 10.89 -12.00
CA TYR A 236 0.32 11.68 -11.88
C TYR A 236 1.39 10.92 -11.09
N GLY A 237 2.63 11.42 -11.11
CA GLY A 237 3.74 10.91 -10.30
C GLY A 237 4.23 11.93 -9.28
N LEU A 238 4.80 11.43 -8.20
CA LEU A 238 5.40 12.17 -7.09
C LEU A 238 6.81 11.64 -6.82
N VAL A 239 7.68 12.51 -6.33
CA VAL A 239 9.00 12.13 -5.79
C VAL A 239 9.09 12.66 -4.38
N LEU A 240 9.16 11.75 -3.41
CA LEU A 240 9.13 12.08 -1.99
C LEU A 240 10.54 11.93 -1.41
N LYS A 241 11.07 12.98 -0.76
CA LYS A 241 12.29 12.87 0.04
C LYS A 241 11.94 12.19 1.37
N VAL A 242 12.66 11.15 1.75
CA VAL A 242 12.38 10.38 2.98
C VAL A 242 13.65 10.21 3.79
N ARG A 243 13.67 10.79 4.99
CA ARG A 243 14.82 10.69 5.89
C ARG A 243 14.89 9.33 6.54
N ALA A 244 16.11 8.82 6.72
CA ALA A 244 16.34 7.65 7.54
C ALA A 244 16.09 7.98 9.03
N ALA A 245 15.88 6.96 9.86
CA ALA A 245 15.79 7.17 11.30
C ALA A 245 17.05 7.87 11.86
N GLY A 246 16.87 9.07 12.42
CA GLY A 246 17.94 9.87 13.03
C GLY A 246 18.55 10.93 12.12
N GLU A 247 18.19 10.96 10.84
CA GLU A 247 18.52 12.07 9.95
C GLU A 247 17.63 13.28 10.30
N THR A 248 18.24 14.41 10.65
CA THR A 248 17.52 15.60 11.13
C THR A 248 17.08 16.53 10.01
N ASP A 249 17.83 16.59 8.92
CA ASP A 249 17.64 17.57 7.85
C ASP A 249 17.59 16.89 6.49
N PHE A 250 16.82 17.46 5.55
CA PHE A 250 16.89 17.03 4.16
C PHE A 250 18.21 17.51 3.55
N THR A 251 19.03 16.57 3.10
CA THR A 251 20.28 16.81 2.37
C THR A 251 20.14 16.36 0.91
N GLU A 252 21.19 16.56 0.11
CA GLU A 252 21.25 16.03 -1.26
C GLU A 252 21.30 14.50 -1.29
N THR A 253 21.78 13.87 -0.20
CA THR A 253 21.87 12.42 -0.06
C THR A 253 20.63 11.80 0.56
N THR A 254 19.65 12.61 1.03
CA THR A 254 18.40 12.06 1.55
C THR A 254 17.73 11.22 0.48
N LYS A 255 17.28 10.02 0.87
CA LYS A 255 16.63 9.08 -0.03
C LYS A 255 15.44 9.74 -0.72
N ARG A 256 15.30 9.50 -2.03
CA ARG A 256 14.14 9.89 -2.82
C ARG A 256 13.40 8.64 -3.24
N ILE A 257 12.09 8.67 -3.14
CA ILE A 257 11.23 7.54 -3.51
C ILE A 257 10.24 8.00 -4.57
N GLY A 258 10.24 7.30 -5.70
CA GLY A 258 9.25 7.49 -6.77
C GLY A 258 7.91 6.89 -6.35
N VAL A 259 6.83 7.64 -6.50
CA VAL A 259 5.45 7.19 -6.26
C VAL A 259 4.60 7.54 -7.47
N GLU A 260 3.94 6.56 -8.07
CA GLU A 260 2.94 6.82 -9.11
C GLU A 260 1.54 6.66 -8.54
N VAL A 261 0.65 7.57 -8.95
CA VAL A 261 -0.75 7.57 -8.56
C VAL A 261 -1.61 7.19 -9.76
N PHE A 262 -2.45 6.17 -9.56
CA PHE A 262 -3.38 5.67 -10.56
C PHE A 262 -4.82 5.77 -10.03
N SER A 263 -5.80 5.86 -10.92
CA SER A 263 -7.16 5.44 -10.59
C SER A 263 -7.40 4.01 -11.06
N ASP A 264 -8.14 3.25 -10.25
CA ASP A 264 -8.65 1.93 -10.58
C ASP A 264 -10.11 2.04 -11.06
N PRO A 265 -10.37 2.02 -12.38
CA PRO A 265 -11.72 2.16 -12.91
C PRO A 265 -12.62 0.97 -12.55
N ASN A 266 -12.05 -0.15 -12.11
CA ASN A 266 -12.76 -1.37 -11.76
C ASN A 266 -13.23 -1.39 -10.30
N ALA A 267 -12.87 -0.37 -9.51
CA ALA A 267 -13.20 -0.25 -8.09
C ALA A 267 -13.56 1.19 -7.70
N ASN A 268 -14.59 1.76 -8.33
CA ASN A 268 -15.08 3.13 -8.06
C ASN A 268 -14.01 4.23 -8.21
N ASN A 269 -13.05 4.05 -9.13
CA ASN A 269 -11.95 4.99 -9.36
C ASN A 269 -11.11 5.26 -8.10
N GLN A 270 -10.97 4.28 -7.21
CA GLN A 270 -10.04 4.38 -6.08
C GLN A 270 -8.63 4.78 -6.55
N LEU A 271 -7.98 5.64 -5.76
CA LEU A 271 -6.62 6.06 -6.01
C LEU A 271 -5.65 5.02 -5.44
N LEU A 272 -4.74 4.56 -6.29
CA LEU A 272 -3.65 3.66 -5.94
C LEU A 272 -2.36 4.48 -5.88
N TYR A 273 -1.72 4.54 -4.72
CA TYR A 273 -0.39 5.14 -4.53
C TYR A 273 0.63 4.02 -4.47
N ILE A 274 1.49 3.91 -5.49
CA ILE A 274 2.42 2.77 -5.61
C ILE A 274 3.85 3.28 -5.66
N THR A 275 4.70 2.81 -4.74
CA THR A 275 6.11 3.19 -4.72
C THR A 275 6.93 2.36 -5.70
N GLU A 276 8.09 2.87 -6.13
CA GLU A 276 8.99 2.14 -7.05
C GLU A 276 9.47 0.80 -6.48
N ALA A 277 9.47 0.65 -5.14
CA ALA A 277 9.75 -0.59 -4.45
C ALA A 277 8.63 -1.64 -4.63
N GLY A 278 7.41 -1.21 -4.93
CA GLY A 278 6.24 -2.08 -5.13
C GLY A 278 5.27 -2.10 -3.93
N TYR A 279 5.39 -1.17 -2.98
CA TYR A 279 4.39 -1.01 -1.93
C TYR A 279 3.18 -0.26 -2.48
N VAL A 280 1.99 -0.57 -1.98
CA VAL A 280 0.73 0.01 -2.40
C VAL A 280 -0.02 0.59 -1.21
N ALA A 281 -0.64 1.75 -1.40
CA ALA A 281 -1.69 2.28 -0.54
C ALA A 281 -2.91 2.64 -1.40
N VAL A 282 -4.10 2.56 -0.82
CA VAL A 282 -5.36 2.82 -1.53
C VAL A 282 -6.18 3.84 -0.75
N ALA A 283 -6.76 4.79 -1.47
CA ALA A 283 -7.64 5.81 -0.92
C ALA A 283 -8.83 6.05 -1.87
N PRO A 284 -10.01 6.46 -1.36
CA PRO A 284 -11.09 6.92 -2.23
C PRO A 284 -10.66 8.16 -3.01
N LYS A 285 -11.05 8.28 -4.27
CA LYS A 285 -10.82 9.53 -5.03
C LYS A 285 -11.74 10.63 -4.48
N PRO A 286 -11.19 11.76 -3.99
CA PRO A 286 -12.02 12.82 -3.43
C PRO A 286 -12.82 13.52 -4.52
N ALA A 287 -13.97 14.07 -4.15
CA ALA A 287 -14.79 14.87 -5.07
C ALA A 287 -14.07 16.15 -5.53
N THR A 288 -13.22 16.72 -4.69
CA THR A 288 -12.49 17.99 -4.91
C THR A 288 -11.11 17.80 -5.53
N PHE A 289 -10.94 16.83 -6.42
CA PHE A 289 -9.67 16.58 -7.10
C PHE A 289 -9.21 17.79 -7.92
N ASN A 290 -8.08 18.41 -7.55
CA ASN A 290 -7.55 19.59 -8.23
C ASN A 290 -6.30 19.25 -9.05
N ALA A 291 -6.47 19.13 -10.36
CA ALA A 291 -5.38 18.74 -11.26
C ALA A 291 -4.25 19.79 -11.39
N GLU A 292 -4.52 21.04 -11.01
CA GLU A 292 -3.56 22.15 -11.11
C GLU A 292 -2.66 22.27 -9.88
N GLN A 293 -3.09 21.75 -8.73
CA GLN A 293 -2.33 21.77 -7.48
C GLN A 293 -1.31 20.63 -7.43
N LYS A 294 -0.24 20.75 -8.22
CA LYS A 294 0.79 19.71 -8.35
C LYS A 294 1.67 19.58 -7.10
N GLY A 295 2.30 18.41 -6.96
CA GLY A 295 3.30 18.12 -5.93
C GLY A 295 2.70 17.81 -4.56
N VAL A 296 3.54 17.87 -3.54
CA VAL A 296 3.17 17.61 -2.14
C VAL A 296 3.60 18.76 -1.23
N THR A 297 2.94 18.87 -0.09
CA THR A 297 3.35 19.73 1.03
C THR A 297 3.83 18.86 2.18
N TRP A 298 5.07 19.04 2.64
CA TRP A 298 5.56 18.35 3.83
C TRP A 298 4.79 18.81 5.08
N LYS A 299 4.34 17.85 5.89
CA LYS A 299 3.51 18.08 7.09
C LYS A 299 4.28 17.79 8.38
N GLY A 300 5.16 16.81 8.37
CA GLY A 300 5.93 16.44 9.55
C GLY A 300 6.69 15.15 9.32
N ALA A 301 7.41 14.73 10.36
CA ALA A 301 8.18 13.51 10.34
C ALA A 301 8.24 12.88 11.73
N MET A 302 8.58 11.60 11.76
CA MET A 302 8.72 10.86 12.99
C MET A 302 9.70 9.70 12.82
N ALA A 303 10.32 9.28 13.92
CA ALA A 303 11.10 8.05 13.98
C ALA A 303 10.34 7.04 14.83
N LEU A 304 9.95 5.91 14.25
CA LEU A 304 9.22 4.85 14.94
C LEU A 304 10.14 3.66 15.20
N LYS A 305 9.93 2.98 16.32
CA LYS A 305 10.60 1.72 16.63
C LYS A 305 9.66 0.55 16.41
N ALA A 306 10.16 -0.54 15.83
CA ALA A 306 9.43 -1.80 15.78
C ALA A 306 10.29 -2.95 16.31
N ARG A 307 9.73 -3.75 17.22
CA ARG A 307 10.42 -4.95 17.73
C ARG A 307 10.24 -6.08 16.75
N LYS A 308 11.22 -6.98 16.71
CA LYS A 308 11.06 -8.28 16.06
C LYS A 308 10.05 -9.13 16.86
N GLY A 309 9.28 -9.96 16.18
CA GLY A 309 8.30 -10.85 16.75
C GLY A 309 8.91 -11.73 17.84
N GLY A 310 8.33 -11.68 19.03
CA GLY A 310 8.74 -12.45 20.20
C GLY A 310 9.81 -11.77 21.07
N VAL A 311 10.25 -10.57 20.70
CA VAL A 311 11.16 -9.75 21.51
C VAL A 311 10.35 -8.81 22.39
N LYS A 312 10.51 -8.88 23.72
CA LYS A 312 9.72 -8.08 24.68
C LYS A 312 10.15 -6.61 24.82
N GLY A 313 11.42 -6.30 24.59
CA GLY A 313 12.00 -4.97 24.82
C GLY A 313 12.37 -4.22 23.54
N PHE A 314 12.60 -2.90 23.67
CA PHE A 314 12.89 -1.98 22.56
C PHE A 314 14.39 -1.73 22.32
N GLU A 315 15.26 -2.42 23.07
CA GLU A 315 16.71 -2.26 23.02
C GLU A 315 17.25 -2.70 21.65
N ALA A 316 16.73 -3.80 21.11
CA ALA A 316 17.07 -4.35 19.80
C ALA A 316 16.03 -3.99 18.72
N ALA A 317 15.10 -3.08 19.00
CA ALA A 317 14.09 -2.67 18.03
C ALA A 317 14.72 -1.88 16.88
N ALA A 318 14.36 -2.23 15.65
CA ALA A 318 14.72 -1.45 14.48
C ALA A 318 14.03 -0.07 14.56
N LYS A 319 14.68 0.96 14.02
CA LYS A 319 14.14 2.31 13.92
C LYS A 319 13.91 2.65 12.45
N TYR A 320 12.80 3.30 12.16
CA TYR A 320 12.40 3.71 10.82
C TYR A 320 12.03 5.19 10.80
N GLY A 321 12.56 5.92 9.82
CA GLY A 321 12.12 7.28 9.53
C GLY A 321 10.82 7.25 8.74
N ILE A 322 9.81 8.01 9.19
CA ILE A 322 8.53 8.18 8.51
C ILE A 322 8.34 9.66 8.20
N GLU A 323 8.08 9.96 6.94
CA GLU A 323 7.68 11.30 6.50
C GLU A 323 6.18 11.36 6.24
N VAL A 324 5.59 12.53 6.52
CA VAL A 324 4.18 12.81 6.24
C VAL A 324 4.08 13.95 5.25
N PHE A 325 3.38 13.69 4.16
CA PHE A 325 3.10 14.66 3.10
C PHE A 325 1.60 14.83 2.94
N GLU A 326 1.17 16.02 2.57
CA GLU A 326 -0.16 16.26 2.03
C GLU A 326 -0.05 16.29 0.51
N ASP A 327 -0.82 15.44 -0.16
CA ASP A 327 -0.95 15.46 -1.60
C ASP A 327 -1.81 16.65 -2.00
N ASN A 328 -1.20 17.63 -2.68
CA ASN A 328 -1.86 18.89 -2.98
C ASN A 328 -3.06 18.73 -3.92
N ARG A 329 -3.17 17.62 -4.67
CA ARG A 329 -4.28 17.37 -5.60
C ARG A 329 -5.51 16.79 -4.91
N THR A 330 -5.30 16.03 -3.83
CA THR A 330 -6.34 15.23 -3.17
C THR A 330 -6.62 15.68 -1.74
N GLY A 331 -5.68 16.40 -1.13
CA GLY A 331 -5.69 16.75 0.29
C GLY A 331 -5.34 15.57 1.21
N HIS A 332 -5.16 14.35 0.69
CA HIS A 332 -4.86 13.17 1.49
C HIS A 332 -3.49 13.29 2.16
N LEU A 333 -3.33 12.65 3.31
CA LEU A 333 -2.05 12.56 4.00
C LEU A 333 -1.35 11.26 3.58
N ILE A 334 -0.19 11.37 2.96
CA ILE A 334 0.69 10.28 2.58
C ILE A 334 1.72 10.10 3.69
N PHE A 335 1.72 8.92 4.31
CA PHE A 335 2.76 8.46 5.21
C PHE A 335 3.68 7.54 4.42
N ILE A 336 4.99 7.77 4.50
CA ILE A 336 5.97 6.94 3.81
C ILE A 336 7.19 6.69 4.70
N SER A 337 7.57 5.42 4.83
CA SER A 337 8.76 5.01 5.56
C SER A 337 10.01 5.07 4.69
N ASP A 338 11.18 5.17 5.32
CA ASP A 338 12.50 5.05 4.68
C ASP A 338 12.72 3.71 3.96
N THR A 339 11.92 2.68 4.27
CA THR A 339 11.88 1.40 3.53
C THR A 339 11.11 1.49 2.20
N GLY A 340 10.28 2.51 2.03
CA GLY A 340 9.38 2.68 0.89
C GLY A 340 7.97 2.12 1.09
N SER A 341 7.66 1.57 2.27
CA SER A 341 6.27 1.29 2.64
C SER A 341 5.49 2.59 2.71
N ILE A 342 4.29 2.58 2.14
CA ILE A 342 3.41 3.74 2.00
C ILE A 342 2.04 3.42 2.61
N SER A 343 1.41 4.42 3.22
CA SER A 343 0.02 4.36 3.66
C SER A 343 -0.62 5.73 3.45
N VAL A 344 -1.90 5.78 3.08
CA VAL A 344 -2.60 7.04 2.80
C VAL A 344 -3.79 7.15 3.73
N LEU A 345 -3.86 8.28 4.43
CA LEU A 345 -4.99 8.67 5.26
C LEU A 345 -5.86 9.67 4.47
N PRO A 346 -7.06 9.27 4.03
CA PRO A 346 -7.98 10.17 3.35
C PRO A 346 -8.41 11.31 4.30
N LYS A 347 -8.60 12.50 3.75
CA LYS A 347 -9.13 13.67 4.48
C LYS A 347 -10.58 13.92 4.13
#